data_AF-A0A3N5N5E1-F1
#
_entry.id   AF-A0A3N5N5E1-F1
#
_cell.length_a   1.000
_cell.length_b   1.000
_cell.length_c   1.000
_cell.angle_alpha   90.00
_cell.angle_beta   90.00
_cell.angle_gamma   90.00
#
_symmetry.space_group_name_H-M   'P 1'
#
loop_
_entity.id
_entity.type
_entity.pdbx_description
1 polymer ?
#
loop_
_entity_poly.entity_id
_entity_poly.type
_entity_poly.pdbx_seq_one_letter_code
_entity_poly.pdbx_strand_id
1 'polypeptide(L)'
;MLTLSRRYLELEAAAHRGSGGVSAENHRLGFTPAFMDTATGNTYPSTFVDGRPAPFHILDGLPDALVLGRDRRGIVSRVVGTIIAGFLKDGAFYTREQAAAAVEQALDPG
;
A
#
# COMPACT_ATOMS: atom_id res chain seq x y z
N MET A 1 -2.59 20.78 5.16
CA MET A 1 -2.13 19.78 4.18
C MET A 1 -1.95 18.47 4.93
N LEU A 2 -2.84 17.50 4.74
CA LEU A 2 -2.80 16.22 5.47
C LEU A 2 -1.63 15.39 4.94
N THR A 3 -0.80 14.85 5.84
CA THR A 3 0.38 14.06 5.51
C THR A 3 0.09 12.60 5.83
N LEU A 4 0.42 11.67 4.93
CA LEU A 4 0.32 10.25 5.23
C LEU A 4 1.51 9.84 6.11
N SER A 5 1.23 9.26 7.28
CA SER A 5 2.23 8.89 8.27
C SER A 5 2.18 7.40 8.56
N ARG A 6 3.27 6.82 9.06
CA ARG A 6 3.30 5.41 9.47
C ARG A 6 2.19 5.05 10.48
N ARG A 7 1.88 5.99 11.39
CA ARG A 7 0.77 5.85 12.33
C ARG A 7 -0.60 5.80 11.65
N TYR A 8 -0.76 6.53 10.54
CA TYR A 8 -1.97 6.44 9.72
C TYR A 8 -2.07 5.06 9.06
N LEU A 9 -0.98 4.52 8.51
CA LEU A 9 -0.95 3.16 7.94
C LEU A 9 -1.28 2.08 8.97
N GLU A 10 -0.80 2.22 10.21
CA GLU A 10 -1.13 1.30 11.31
C GLU A 10 -2.61 1.35 11.69
N LEU A 11 -3.20 2.56 11.77
CA LEU A 11 -4.63 2.73 12.03
C LEU A 11 -5.48 2.18 10.89
N GLU A 12 -5.08 2.41 9.65
CA GLU A 12 -5.77 1.93 8.47
C GLU A 12 -5.68 0.39 8.37
N ALA A 13 -4.49 -0.19 8.61
CA ALA A 13 -4.34 -1.64 8.66
C ALA A 13 -5.16 -2.30 9.78
N ALA A 14 -5.34 -1.61 10.92
CA ALA A 14 -6.22 -2.06 11.99
C ALA A 14 -7.71 -1.92 11.62
N ALA A 15 -8.09 -0.90 10.85
CA ALA A 15 -9.47 -0.69 10.41
C ALA A 15 -9.94 -1.72 9.36
N HIS A 16 -9.03 -2.22 8.51
CA HIS A 16 -9.36 -3.23 7.50
C HIS A 16 -9.10 -4.67 7.96
N ARG A 17 -8.70 -4.89 9.22
CA ARG A 17 -8.38 -6.21 9.78
C ARG A 17 -9.62 -7.13 9.73
N GLY A 18 -9.53 -8.26 9.02
CA GLY A 18 -10.65 -9.20 8.81
C GLY A 18 -11.43 -8.97 7.51
N SER A 19 -10.84 -8.26 6.55
CA SER A 19 -11.36 -8.12 5.18
C SER A 19 -10.25 -8.41 4.17
N GLY A 20 -10.60 -8.65 2.91
CA GLY A 20 -9.67 -8.69 1.76
C GLY A 20 -8.89 -7.38 1.53
N GLY A 21 -8.94 -6.40 2.43
CA GLY A 21 -8.03 -5.27 2.51
C GLY A 21 -6.72 -5.57 3.27
N VAL A 22 -6.54 -6.78 3.81
CA VAL A 22 -5.33 -7.22 4.54
C VAL A 22 -4.45 -8.09 3.64
N SER A 23 -3.16 -7.73 3.52
CA SER A 23 -2.18 -8.41 2.66
C SER A 23 -2.04 -9.93 2.89
N ALA A 24 -2.44 -10.46 4.06
CA ALA A 24 -2.38 -11.89 4.37
C ALA A 24 -3.45 -12.73 3.64
N GLU A 25 -4.62 -12.17 3.35
CA GLU A 25 -5.70 -12.87 2.65
C GLU A 25 -5.61 -12.70 1.12
N ASN A 26 -4.92 -11.63 0.68
CA ASN A 26 -4.79 -11.23 -0.73
C ASN A 26 -3.60 -11.82 -1.49
N HIS A 27 -2.53 -12.22 -0.78
CA HIS A 27 -1.31 -12.71 -1.43
C HIS A 27 -1.55 -13.98 -2.25
N ARG A 28 -2.54 -14.80 -1.88
CA ARG A 28 -2.89 -16.02 -2.63
C ARG A 28 -3.64 -15.74 -3.93
N LEU A 29 -4.15 -14.53 -4.12
CA LEU A 29 -4.92 -14.10 -5.30
C LEU A 29 -4.12 -13.17 -6.24
N GLY A 30 -2.80 -13.03 -6.01
CA GLY A 30 -1.89 -12.29 -6.88
C GLY A 30 -1.79 -10.78 -6.60
N PHE A 31 -2.42 -10.28 -5.53
CA PHE A 31 -2.30 -8.89 -5.13
C PHE A 31 -0.97 -8.63 -4.40
N THR A 32 -0.23 -7.63 -4.87
CA THR A 32 1.03 -7.17 -4.26
C THR A 32 0.81 -5.80 -3.62
N PRO A 33 1.19 -5.56 -2.35
CA PRO A 33 1.05 -4.25 -1.73
C PRO A 33 1.77 -3.16 -2.54
N ALA A 34 1.10 -2.03 -2.75
CA ALA A 34 1.61 -0.93 -3.55
C ALA A 34 1.04 0.42 -3.08
N PHE A 35 1.58 1.48 -3.65
CA PHE A 35 1.15 2.86 -3.47
C PHE A 35 0.84 3.48 -4.82
N MET A 36 -0.08 4.44 -4.84
CA MET A 36 -0.33 5.27 -6.02
C MET A 36 -0.23 6.74 -5.64
N ASP A 37 0.47 7.52 -6.45
CA ASP A 37 0.45 8.97 -6.38
C ASP A 37 -0.75 9.49 -7.18
N THR A 38 -1.76 9.98 -6.47
CA THR A 38 -3.00 10.50 -7.09
C THR A 38 -2.78 11.77 -7.92
N ALA A 39 -1.67 12.50 -7.73
CA ALA A 39 -1.38 13.67 -8.55
C ALA A 39 -0.82 13.31 -9.93
N THR A 40 -0.11 12.19 -10.05
CA THR A 40 0.59 11.79 -11.29
C THR A 40 0.00 10.52 -11.92
N GLY A 41 -0.73 9.72 -11.15
CA GLY A 41 -1.18 8.37 -11.55
C GLY A 41 -0.09 7.30 -11.43
N ASN A 42 1.12 7.67 -11.01
CA ASN A 42 2.23 6.71 -10.92
C ASN A 42 2.01 5.74 -9.76
N THR A 43 2.36 4.47 -10.01
CA THR A 43 2.26 3.40 -9.01
C THR A 43 3.65 2.95 -8.58
N TYR A 44 3.78 2.62 -7.30
CA TYR A 44 5.03 2.23 -6.67
C TYR A 44 4.80 0.95 -5.87
N PRO A 45 5.44 -0.18 -6.23
CA PRO A 45 5.38 -1.39 -5.41
C PRO A 45 5.90 -1.13 -3.99
N SER A 46 5.29 -1.75 -3.00
CA SER A 46 5.81 -1.75 -1.64
C SER A 46 7.02 -2.67 -1.59
N THR A 47 8.22 -2.10 -1.44
CA THR A 47 9.47 -2.86 -1.37
C THR A 47 10.28 -2.47 -0.14
N PHE A 48 11.16 -3.37 0.30
CA PHE A 48 12.23 -3.02 1.21
C PHE A 48 13.24 -2.07 0.53
N VAL A 49 14.15 -1.50 1.31
CA VAL A 49 15.23 -0.62 0.81
C VAL A 49 16.08 -1.31 -0.27
N ASP A 50 16.19 -2.64 -0.22
CA ASP A 50 16.94 -3.43 -1.20
C ASP A 50 16.14 -3.76 -2.47
N GLY A 51 14.92 -3.24 -2.61
CA GLY A 51 14.05 -3.44 -3.77
C GLY A 51 13.26 -4.76 -3.76
N ARG A 52 13.45 -5.64 -2.77
CA ARG A 52 12.64 -6.85 -2.65
C ARG A 52 11.18 -6.49 -2.30
N PRO A 53 10.18 -7.15 -2.92
CA PRO A 53 8.77 -6.94 -2.57
C PRO A 53 8.52 -7.20 -1.09
N ALA A 54 7.80 -6.28 -0.46
CA ALA A 54 7.40 -6.39 0.93
C ALA A 54 6.01 -7.05 1.01
N PRO A 55 5.79 -8.00 1.93
CA PRO A 55 4.49 -8.65 2.09
C PRO A 55 3.43 -7.73 2.72
N PHE A 56 3.79 -6.51 3.12
CA PHE A 56 2.91 -5.50 3.68
C PHE A 56 3.36 -4.09 3.23
N HIS A 57 2.50 -3.09 3.43
CA HIS A 57 2.78 -1.69 3.08
C HIS A 57 3.93 -1.14 3.93
N ILE A 58 5.06 -0.82 3.29
CA ILE A 58 6.19 -0.10 3.87
C ILE A 58 6.62 1.02 2.94
N LEU A 59 7.07 2.14 3.50
CA LEU A 59 7.46 3.32 2.72
C LEU A 59 8.93 3.28 2.28
N ASP A 60 9.68 2.28 2.74
CA ASP A 60 11.14 2.22 2.66
C ASP A 60 11.69 2.21 1.22
N GLY A 61 10.95 1.57 0.30
CA GLY A 61 11.30 1.50 -1.12
C GLY A 61 10.80 2.65 -1.97
N LEU A 62 10.13 3.65 -1.40
CA LEU A 62 9.61 4.77 -2.17
C LEU A 62 10.75 5.72 -2.62
N PRO A 63 10.65 6.31 -3.83
CA PRO A 63 11.60 7.30 -4.29
C PRO A 63 11.72 8.50 -3.34
N ASP A 64 12.95 9.00 -3.17
CA ASP A 64 13.25 10.16 -2.31
C ASP A 64 12.42 11.41 -2.66
N ALA A 65 12.06 11.59 -3.93
CA ALA A 65 11.22 12.69 -4.39
C ALA A 65 9.83 12.74 -3.72
N LEU A 66 9.35 11.61 -3.20
CA LEU A 66 8.07 11.50 -2.50
C LEU A 66 8.24 11.60 -0.98
N VAL A 67 9.46 11.54 -0.46
CA VAL A 67 9.77 11.47 0.97
C VAL A 67 9.83 12.88 1.57
N LEU A 68 8.97 13.14 2.55
CA LEU A 68 8.94 14.40 3.30
C LEU A 68 9.73 14.36 4.61
N GLY A 69 10.11 13.17 5.07
CA GLY A 69 10.94 13.05 6.27
C GLY A 69 11.30 11.62 6.61
N ARG A 70 12.50 11.47 7.18
CA ARG A 70 13.03 10.21 7.73
C ARG A 70 13.14 10.30 9.24
N ASP A 71 13.06 9.16 9.92
CA ASP A 71 13.28 9.08 11.36
C ASP A 71 14.79 9.14 11.71
N ARG A 72 15.13 9.05 13.00
CA ARG A 72 16.53 9.10 13.48
C ARG A 72 17.39 7.93 13.00
N ARG A 73 16.78 6.87 12.44
CA ARG A 73 17.47 5.69 11.88
C ARG A 73 17.58 5.79 10.35
N GLY A 74 17.14 6.90 9.75
CA GLY A 74 17.13 7.10 8.30
C GLY A 74 15.96 6.42 7.58
N ILE A 75 14.99 5.87 8.31
CA ILE A 75 13.84 5.15 7.75
C ILE A 75 12.77 6.15 7.33
N VAL A 76 12.13 5.93 6.18
CA VAL A 76 11.08 6.81 5.66
C VAL A 76 9.91 6.87 6.66
N SER A 77 9.60 8.08 7.14
CA SER A 77 8.59 8.31 8.18
C SER A 77 7.34 9.01 7.66
N ARG A 78 7.50 9.83 6.60
CA ARG A 78 6.43 10.64 5.99
C ARG A 78 6.68 10.78 4.49
N VAL A 79 5.61 10.74 3.72
CA VAL A 79 5.61 10.98 2.28
C VAL A 79 4.56 12.03 1.91
N VAL A 80 4.60 12.52 0.67
CA VAL A 80 3.62 13.48 0.15
C VAL A 80 2.19 12.97 0.31
N GLY A 81 1.26 13.89 0.60
CA GLY A 81 -0.13 13.54 0.94
C GLY A 81 -0.98 13.03 -0.23
N THR A 82 -0.43 13.02 -1.44
CA THR A 82 -1.08 12.48 -2.65
C THR A 82 -0.90 10.97 -2.77
N ILE A 83 -0.01 10.37 -1.97
CA ILE A 83 0.20 8.93 -1.92
C ILE A 83 -0.96 8.26 -1.20
N ILE A 84 -1.56 7.26 -1.84
CA ILE A 84 -2.55 6.35 -1.24
C ILE A 84 -2.04 4.91 -1.23
N ALA A 85 -2.47 4.12 -0.26
CA ALA A 85 -2.14 2.70 -0.16
C ALA A 85 -3.16 1.83 -0.93
N GLY A 86 -2.66 0.78 -1.59
CA GLY A 86 -3.50 -0.16 -2.32
C GLY A 86 -2.69 -1.38 -2.75
N PHE A 87 -3.08 -1.99 -3.87
CA PHE A 87 -2.46 -3.22 -4.36
C PHE A 87 -2.31 -3.17 -5.88
N LEU A 88 -1.24 -3.78 -6.38
CA LEU A 88 -1.09 -4.09 -7.79
C LEU A 88 -1.56 -5.53 -8.04
N LYS A 89 -2.34 -5.72 -9.11
CA LYS A 89 -2.70 -7.02 -9.66
C LYS A 89 -2.77 -6.90 -11.17
N ASP A 90 -2.08 -7.78 -11.88
CA ASP A 90 -2.05 -7.83 -13.36
C ASP A 90 -1.72 -6.47 -14.03
N GLY A 91 -0.88 -5.66 -13.38
CA GLY A 91 -0.47 -4.33 -13.86
C GLY A 91 -1.45 -3.19 -13.54
N ALA A 92 -2.60 -3.48 -12.95
CA ALA A 92 -3.57 -2.47 -12.50
C ALA A 92 -3.46 -2.21 -10.99
N PHE A 93 -3.69 -0.96 -10.61
CA PHE A 93 -3.78 -0.56 -9.21
C PHE A 93 -5.22 -0.66 -8.71
N TYR A 94 -5.36 -1.23 -7.52
CA TYR A 94 -6.61 -1.38 -6.79
C TYR A 94 -6.47 -0.66 -5.45
N THR A 95 -7.45 0.19 -5.10
CA THR A 95 -7.56 0.68 -3.73
C THR A 95 -7.83 -0.48 -2.78
N ARG A 96 -7.70 -0.25 -1.47
CA ARG A 96 -8.00 -1.28 -0.47
C ARG A 96 -9.44 -1.78 -0.57
N GLU A 97 -10.38 -0.88 -0.84
CA GLU A 97 -11.80 -1.21 -1.04
C GLU A 97 -12.02 -2.04 -2.30
N GLN A 98 -11.38 -1.66 -3.42
CA GLN A 98 -11.48 -2.40 -4.68
C GLN A 98 -10.86 -3.79 -4.57
N ALA A 99 -9.74 -3.92 -3.85
CA ALA A 99 -9.12 -5.21 -3.59
C ALA A 99 -10.02 -6.10 -2.72
N ALA A 100 -10.63 -5.54 -1.66
CA ALA A 100 -11.57 -6.28 -0.80
C ALA A 100 -12.79 -6.79 -1.60
N ALA A 101 -13.40 -5.93 -2.42
CA ALA A 101 -14.54 -6.32 -3.26
C ALA A 101 -14.18 -7.39 -4.28
N ALA A 102 -13.00 -7.31 -4.91
CA ALA A 102 -12.54 -8.31 -5.87
C ALA A 102 -12.31 -9.69 -5.22
N VAL A 103 -11.87 -9.71 -3.95
CA VAL A 103 -11.67 -10.94 -3.18
C VAL A 103 -13.00 -11.57 -2.78
N GLU A 104 -13.94 -10.75 -2.34
CA GLU A 104 -15.30 -11.21 -2.01
C GLU A 104 -15.99 -11.86 -3.22
N GLN A 105 -15.91 -11.23 -4.41
CA GLN A 105 -16.40 -11.82 -5.66
C GLN A 105 -15.70 -13.12 -6.06
N ALA A 106 -14.42 -13.28 -5.74
CA ALA A 106 -13.67 -14.49 -6.06
C ALA A 106 -13.99 -15.66 -5.11
N LEU A 107 -14.45 -15.36 -3.89
CA LEU A 107 -14.81 -16.35 -2.87
C LEU A 107 -16.29 -16.77 -2.94
N ASP A 108 -17.15 -15.95 -3.55
CA ASP A 108 -18.56 -16.25 -3.81
C ASP A 108 -18.90 -16.03 -5.31
N PRO A 109 -18.55 -16.99 -6.19
CA PRO A 109 -18.74 -16.84 -7.64
C PRO A 109 -20.19 -17.02 -8.13
N GLY A 110 -21.14 -17.32 -7.23
CA GLY A 110 -22.51 -17.73 -7.56
C GLY A 110 -22.68 -19.22 -7.79
#